data_AF-I0I7U8-F1
#
_entry.id   AF-I0I7U8-F1
#
_cell.length_a   1.000
_cell.length_b   1.000
_cell.length_c   1.000
_cell.angle_alpha   90.00
_cell.angle_beta   90.00
_cell.angle_gamma   90.00
#
_symmetry.space_group_name_H-M   'P 1'
#
loop_
_entity.id
_entity.type
_entity.pdbx_description
1 polymer ?
#
loop_
_entity_poly.entity_id
_entity_poly.type
_entity_poly.pdbx_seq_one_letter_code
_entity_poly.pdbx_strand_id
1 'polypeptide(L)'
;MWVARLAGEEPGPRLDRLIFATFVHDVGKLDPNFQAMLEAAASGQPLPGKRVKHEASTFDYDHPRLVEENKEAIRKELKAACGYDLNLANLEEAMDHIWAFAVTHHGLFYLSYERDNLPSPIRGGAGRWVRPLIRRQWTSFYPNEERRITLIDLLFAYHPLGGLVMIADLVASYCHEQGKDYAALFGHAQDLRDIFERLIADADEIEEGIRRYDPRDYGLKETLTLLAGGIQ
;
A
#
# COMPACT_ATOMS: atom_id res chain seq x y z
N MET A 1 1.36 -15.46 -0.41
CA MET A 1 1.74 -16.52 -1.38
C MET A 1 0.58 -17.33 -1.93
N TRP A 2 -0.33 -17.83 -1.09
CA TRP A 2 -1.46 -18.62 -1.58
C TRP A 2 -2.41 -17.84 -2.51
N VAL A 3 -2.80 -16.60 -2.16
CA VAL A 3 -3.63 -15.73 -3.02
C VAL A 3 -2.98 -15.48 -4.40
N ALA A 4 -1.66 -15.28 -4.44
CA ALA A 4 -0.93 -15.11 -5.70
C ALA A 4 -1.04 -16.37 -6.58
N ARG A 5 -0.89 -17.57 -6.00
CA ARG A 5 -1.09 -18.83 -6.75
C ARG A 5 -2.50 -18.99 -7.27
N LEU A 6 -3.50 -18.62 -6.48
CA LEU A 6 -4.91 -18.64 -6.92
C LEU A 6 -5.17 -17.67 -8.08
N ALA A 7 -4.37 -16.62 -8.21
CA ALA A 7 -4.41 -15.69 -9.32
C ALA A 7 -3.66 -16.16 -10.57
N GLY A 8 -3.07 -17.36 -10.54
CA GLY A 8 -2.15 -17.82 -11.59
C GLY A 8 -0.85 -17.00 -11.64
N GLU A 9 -0.49 -16.32 -10.56
CA GLU A 9 0.75 -15.54 -10.47
C GLU A 9 1.92 -16.47 -10.14
N GLU A 10 2.85 -16.54 -11.08
CA GLU A 10 4.11 -17.26 -10.90
C GLU A 10 5.17 -16.37 -10.20
N PRO A 11 6.15 -16.98 -9.50
CA PRO A 11 7.31 -16.26 -9.00
C PRO A 11 8.00 -15.45 -10.09
N GLY A 12 8.28 -14.18 -9.82
CA GLY A 12 8.87 -13.30 -10.81
C GLY A 12 8.67 -11.82 -10.50
N PRO A 13 8.99 -10.93 -11.45
CA PRO A 13 9.09 -9.51 -11.18
C PRO A 13 7.80 -8.89 -10.64
N ARG A 14 6.64 -9.31 -11.17
CA ARG A 14 5.34 -8.77 -10.76
C ARG A 14 5.00 -9.14 -9.32
N LEU A 15 5.17 -10.41 -8.94
CA LEU A 15 4.95 -10.88 -7.58
C LEU A 15 5.95 -10.28 -6.58
N ASP A 16 7.23 -10.18 -6.95
CA ASP A 16 8.28 -9.59 -6.10
C ASP A 16 7.94 -8.14 -5.73
N ARG A 17 7.52 -7.35 -6.72
CA ARG A 17 7.13 -5.94 -6.53
C ARG A 17 5.90 -5.81 -5.63
N LEU A 18 4.89 -6.66 -5.82
CA LEU A 18 3.67 -6.62 -5.01
C LEU A 18 3.94 -7.01 -3.55
N ILE A 19 4.70 -8.08 -3.31
CA ILE A 19 5.05 -8.50 -1.94
C ILE A 19 5.88 -7.42 -1.24
N PHE A 20 6.86 -6.84 -1.94
CA PHE A 20 7.67 -5.76 -1.38
C PHE A 20 6.83 -4.50 -1.13
N ALA A 21 5.93 -4.13 -2.05
CA ALA A 21 5.00 -3.01 -1.89
C ALA A 21 4.08 -3.22 -0.68
N THR A 22 3.51 -4.41 -0.49
CA THR A 22 2.72 -4.73 0.71
C THR A 22 3.53 -4.60 1.98
N PHE A 23 4.83 -4.92 1.98
CA PHE A 23 5.65 -4.74 3.18
C PHE A 23 5.86 -3.26 3.53
N VAL A 24 6.10 -2.41 2.53
CA VAL A 24 6.45 -1.00 2.74
C VAL A 24 5.27 -0.03 2.66
N HIS A 25 4.05 -0.51 2.41
CA HIS A 25 2.88 0.35 2.17
C HIS A 25 2.63 1.36 3.31
N ASP A 26 2.96 0.94 4.53
CA ASP A 26 2.78 1.69 5.77
C ASP A 26 4.04 2.43 6.24
N VAL A 27 5.09 2.54 5.42
CA VAL A 27 6.37 3.16 5.85
C VAL A 27 6.19 4.56 6.44
N GLY A 28 5.21 5.33 5.95
CA GLY A 28 4.91 6.66 6.46
C GLY A 28 4.38 6.67 7.90
N LYS A 29 3.98 5.52 8.46
CA LYS A 29 3.64 5.38 9.89
C LYS A 29 4.85 5.63 10.78
N LEU A 30 6.08 5.57 10.25
CA LEU A 30 7.31 5.94 10.97
C LEU A 30 7.41 7.46 11.25
N ASP A 31 6.52 8.28 10.68
CA ASP A 31 6.40 9.70 11.04
C ASP A 31 6.20 9.86 12.55
N PRO A 32 6.99 10.71 13.24
CA PRO A 32 6.89 10.93 14.68
C PRO A 32 5.50 11.37 15.15
N ASN A 33 4.75 12.14 14.36
CA ASN A 33 3.38 12.53 14.71
C ASN A 33 2.43 11.34 14.60
N PHE A 34 2.65 10.45 13.62
CA PHE A 34 1.86 9.23 13.50
C PHE A 34 2.18 8.26 14.65
N GLN A 35 3.46 8.10 15.00
CA GLN A 35 3.87 7.32 16.17
C GLN A 35 3.26 7.88 17.48
N ALA A 36 3.28 9.21 17.66
CA ALA A 36 2.61 9.84 18.80
C ALA A 36 1.10 9.59 18.84
N MET A 37 0.44 9.51 17.67
CA MET A 37 -0.97 9.10 17.60
C MET A 37 -1.17 7.65 18.04
N LEU A 38 -0.30 6.73 17.60
CA LEU A 38 -0.35 5.32 17.99
C LEU A 38 -0.12 5.14 19.50
N GLU A 39 0.86 5.84 20.07
CA GLU A 39 1.15 5.83 21.50
C GLU A 39 -0.03 6.36 22.32
N ALA A 40 -0.64 7.47 21.88
CA ALA A 40 -1.81 8.04 22.54
C ALA A 40 -3.00 7.08 22.49
N ALA A 41 -3.26 6.46 21.34
CA ALA A 41 -4.33 5.46 21.17
C ALA A 41 -4.09 4.23 22.06
N ALA A 42 -2.88 3.67 22.05
CA ALA A 42 -2.51 2.51 22.87
C ALA A 42 -2.60 2.81 24.38
N SER A 43 -2.33 4.05 24.78
CA SER A 43 -2.34 4.50 26.18
C SER A 43 -3.69 5.06 26.65
N GLY A 44 -4.73 5.05 25.79
CA GLY A 44 -6.04 5.64 26.07
C GLY A 44 -6.01 7.16 26.31
N GLN A 45 -4.99 7.85 25.80
CA GLN A 45 -4.83 9.30 25.93
C GLN A 45 -5.54 10.03 24.77
N PRO A 46 -5.88 11.32 24.94
CA PRO A 46 -6.38 12.13 23.85
C PRO A 46 -5.41 12.14 22.66
N LEU A 47 -5.94 11.98 21.46
CA LEU A 47 -5.14 12.07 20.24
C LEU A 47 -4.55 13.47 20.06
N PRO A 48 -3.32 13.60 19.50
CA PRO A 48 -2.76 14.89 19.10
C PRO A 48 -3.72 15.71 18.22
N GLY A 49 -3.70 17.03 18.38
CA GLY A 49 -4.60 17.94 17.65
C GLY A 49 -4.40 17.93 16.13
N LYS A 50 -3.17 17.63 15.67
CA LYS A 50 -2.86 17.43 14.24
C LYS A 50 -2.90 15.94 13.94
N ARG A 51 -3.86 15.51 13.12
CA ARG A 51 -3.90 14.16 12.55
C ARG A 51 -3.13 14.12 11.24
N VAL A 52 -2.26 13.15 11.09
CA VAL A 52 -1.46 12.95 9.87
C VAL A 52 -1.94 11.67 9.18
N LYS A 53 -2.05 11.73 7.85
CA LYS A 53 -2.26 10.55 7.00
C LYS A 53 -0.89 10.00 6.67
N HIS A 54 -0.60 8.74 7.04
CA HIS A 54 0.75 8.20 6.90
C HIS A 54 1.18 8.10 5.44
N GLU A 55 0.25 7.93 4.51
CA GLU A 55 0.51 7.94 3.07
C GLU A 55 1.03 9.30 2.59
N ALA A 56 0.71 10.38 3.30
CA ALA A 56 1.23 11.72 3.03
C ALA A 56 2.68 11.92 3.56
N SER A 57 3.15 11.04 4.44
CA SER A 57 4.49 11.06 5.05
C SER A 57 5.46 10.04 4.44
N THR A 58 5.07 9.34 3.36
CA THR A 58 5.89 8.29 2.72
C THR A 58 7.28 8.79 2.31
N PHE A 59 7.38 10.03 1.83
CA PHE A 59 8.65 10.66 1.41
C PHE A 59 9.23 11.66 2.41
N ASP A 60 8.61 11.79 3.59
CA ASP A 60 9.14 12.63 4.65
C ASP A 60 10.33 11.95 5.35
N TYR A 61 11.09 12.76 6.10
CA TYR A 61 12.28 12.32 6.83
C TYR A 61 13.24 11.56 5.91
N ASP A 62 13.67 10.38 6.34
CA ASP A 62 14.64 9.54 5.65
C ASP A 62 14.03 8.17 5.30
N HIS A 63 12.69 8.08 5.28
CA HIS A 63 11.97 6.84 5.03
C HIS A 63 12.38 6.17 3.70
N PRO A 64 12.54 6.90 2.58
CA PRO A 64 12.99 6.27 1.33
C PRO A 64 14.38 5.64 1.47
N ARG A 65 15.33 6.36 2.09
CA ARG A 65 16.69 5.86 2.29
C ARG A 65 16.70 4.64 3.21
N LEU A 66 15.90 4.67 4.28
CA LEU A 66 15.75 3.53 5.20
C LEU A 66 15.32 2.27 4.45
N VAL A 67 14.30 2.35 3.60
CA VAL A 67 13.85 1.19 2.81
C VAL A 67 14.91 0.76 1.80
N GLU A 68 15.49 1.71 1.05
CA GLU A 68 16.50 1.47 0.03
C GLU A 68 17.74 0.75 0.59
N GLU A 69 18.28 1.24 1.71
CA GLU A 69 19.47 0.67 2.36
C GLU A 69 19.19 -0.68 3.05
N ASN A 70 17.92 -0.98 3.38
CA ASN A 70 17.54 -2.19 4.12
C ASN A 70 16.81 -3.25 3.27
N LYS A 71 16.82 -3.14 1.94
CA LYS A 71 16.18 -4.11 1.02
C LYS A 71 16.53 -5.58 1.31
N GLU A 72 17.80 -5.88 1.60
CA GLU A 72 18.24 -7.25 1.90
C GLU A 72 17.72 -7.74 3.26
N ALA A 73 17.61 -6.86 4.25
CA ALA A 73 17.01 -7.20 5.54
C ALA A 73 15.50 -7.46 5.39
N ILE A 74 14.80 -6.61 4.64
CA ILE A 74 13.38 -6.76 4.31
C ILE A 74 13.13 -8.08 3.57
N ARG A 75 13.96 -8.42 2.57
CA ARG A 75 13.89 -9.69 1.86
C ARG A 75 14.00 -10.89 2.80
N LYS A 76 14.94 -10.86 3.74
CA LYS A 76 15.12 -11.94 4.74
C LYS A 76 13.90 -12.08 5.65
N GLU A 77 13.35 -10.96 6.11
CA GLU A 77 12.13 -10.92 6.93
C GLU A 77 10.94 -11.51 6.16
N LEU A 78 10.73 -11.09 4.92
CA LEU A 78 9.68 -11.60 4.05
C LEU A 78 9.83 -13.11 3.79
N LYS A 79 11.06 -13.57 3.53
CA LYS A 79 11.35 -15.00 3.37
C LYS A 79 11.03 -15.79 4.64
N ALA A 80 11.36 -15.26 5.81
CA ALA A 80 11.04 -15.90 7.08
C ALA A 80 9.53 -15.92 7.36
N ALA A 81 8.83 -14.82 7.10
CA ALA A 81 7.41 -14.67 7.40
C ALA A 81 6.50 -15.44 6.45
N CYS A 82 6.81 -15.49 5.15
CA CYS A 82 5.91 -16.07 4.15
C CYS A 82 6.54 -17.15 3.25
N GLY A 83 7.81 -17.51 3.48
CA GLY A 83 8.51 -18.54 2.71
C GLY A 83 8.89 -18.13 1.29
N TYR A 84 8.67 -16.87 0.90
CA TYR A 84 8.96 -16.37 -0.43
C TYR A 84 10.27 -15.58 -0.46
N ASP A 85 11.19 -16.03 -1.32
CA ASP A 85 12.49 -15.40 -1.50
C ASP A 85 12.46 -14.53 -2.77
N LEU A 86 12.10 -13.26 -2.60
CA LEU A 86 12.02 -12.31 -3.72
C LEU A 86 13.41 -11.98 -4.29
N ASN A 87 13.48 -11.70 -5.59
CA ASN A 87 14.70 -11.26 -6.24
C ASN A 87 14.79 -9.72 -6.22
N LEU A 88 15.77 -9.17 -5.50
CA LEU A 88 15.95 -7.72 -5.39
C LEU A 88 16.19 -7.01 -6.73
N ALA A 89 16.77 -7.69 -7.72
CA ALA A 89 16.96 -7.13 -9.06
C ALA A 89 15.62 -6.77 -9.73
N ASN A 90 14.53 -7.44 -9.35
CA ASN A 90 13.20 -7.15 -9.88
C ASN A 90 12.60 -5.83 -9.35
N LEU A 91 13.23 -5.22 -8.32
CA LEU A 91 12.79 -3.99 -7.67
C LEU A 91 13.47 -2.73 -8.23
N GLU A 92 14.68 -2.84 -8.79
CA GLU A 92 15.55 -1.68 -9.11
C GLU A 92 14.87 -0.63 -9.99
N GLU A 93 14.19 -1.06 -11.06
CA GLU A 93 13.47 -0.17 -11.98
C GLU A 93 11.99 0.04 -11.62
N ALA A 94 11.53 -0.56 -10.53
CA ALA A 94 10.11 -0.61 -10.16
C ALA A 94 9.80 0.09 -8.82
N MET A 95 10.80 0.70 -8.18
CA MET A 95 10.61 1.42 -6.92
C MET A 95 9.53 2.50 -7.00
N ASP A 96 9.36 3.14 -8.16
CA ASP A 96 8.29 4.11 -8.36
C ASP A 96 6.89 3.51 -8.19
N HIS A 97 6.67 2.28 -8.67
CA HIS A 97 5.40 1.58 -8.47
C HIS A 97 5.22 1.17 -7.00
N ILE A 98 6.31 0.72 -6.35
CA ILE A 98 6.31 0.35 -4.93
C ILE A 98 5.95 1.55 -4.06
N TRP A 99 6.56 2.71 -4.32
CA TRP A 99 6.22 3.94 -3.62
C TRP A 99 4.81 4.42 -3.94
N ALA A 100 4.38 4.31 -5.19
CA ALA A 100 3.02 4.64 -5.56
C ALA A 100 2.00 3.79 -4.79
N PHE A 101 2.22 2.48 -4.62
CA PHE A 101 1.37 1.64 -3.76
C PHE A 101 1.31 2.18 -2.32
N ALA A 102 2.45 2.53 -1.73
CA ALA A 102 2.49 3.11 -0.38
C ALA A 102 1.71 4.44 -0.28
N VAL A 103 1.69 5.24 -1.34
CA VAL A 103 0.94 6.51 -1.38
C VAL A 103 -0.55 6.29 -1.65
N THR A 104 -0.90 5.32 -2.48
CA THR A 104 -2.26 5.21 -3.06
C THR A 104 -3.16 4.19 -2.37
N HIS A 105 -2.66 3.36 -1.45
CA HIS A 105 -3.40 2.19 -0.93
C HIS A 105 -4.71 2.53 -0.19
N HIS A 106 -4.89 3.76 0.31
CA HIS A 106 -6.18 4.24 0.85
C HIS A 106 -7.05 4.99 -0.17
N GLY A 107 -6.64 5.04 -1.44
CA GLY A 107 -7.38 5.65 -2.55
C GLY A 107 -7.44 7.18 -2.56
N LEU A 108 -6.80 7.84 -1.60
CA LEU A 108 -6.89 9.30 -1.44
C LEU A 108 -5.83 10.09 -2.21
N PHE A 109 -4.64 9.51 -2.36
CA PHE A 109 -3.49 10.19 -2.93
C PHE A 109 -3.00 9.51 -4.20
N TYR A 110 -2.17 10.24 -4.93
CA TYR A 110 -1.39 9.73 -6.06
C TYR A 110 0.04 10.27 -5.98
N LEU A 111 0.96 9.56 -6.62
CA LEU A 111 2.36 9.93 -6.66
C LEU A 111 2.64 10.76 -7.92
N SER A 112 2.98 12.02 -7.71
CA SER A 112 3.37 12.97 -8.76
C SER A 112 4.89 13.08 -8.82
N TYR A 113 5.44 13.24 -10.01
CA TYR A 113 6.86 13.47 -10.23
C TYR A 113 7.01 14.85 -10.86
N GLU A 114 7.44 15.81 -10.05
CA GLU A 114 7.52 17.21 -10.47
C GLU A 114 8.98 17.63 -10.67
N ARG A 115 9.22 18.40 -11.72
CA ARG A 115 10.50 19.04 -11.97
C ARG A 115 10.74 20.09 -10.90
N ASP A 116 11.79 19.90 -10.12
CA ASP A 116 12.30 20.93 -9.22
C ASP A 116 13.46 21.67 -9.89
N ASN A 117 13.42 23.00 -9.79
CA ASN A 117 14.51 23.88 -10.23
C ASN A 117 15.49 24.17 -9.10
N LEU A 118 15.22 23.70 -7.88
CA LEU A 118 16.11 23.80 -6.73
C LEU A 118 17.20 22.71 -6.77
N PRO A 119 18.39 22.95 -6.19
CA PRO A 119 19.45 21.95 -6.07
C PRO A 119 18.95 20.70 -5.32
N SER A 120 19.32 19.50 -5.77
CA SER A 120 18.96 18.26 -5.07
C SER A 120 19.68 18.19 -3.71
N PRO A 121 18.95 18.04 -2.59
CA PRO A 121 19.58 17.87 -1.27
C PRO A 121 20.32 16.53 -1.12
N ILE A 122 20.05 15.56 -1.99
CA ILE A 122 20.61 14.21 -1.94
C ILE A 122 21.75 14.04 -2.96
N ARG A 123 21.65 14.66 -4.14
CA ARG A 123 22.59 14.43 -5.26
C ARG A 123 23.66 15.51 -5.44
N GLY A 124 23.67 16.57 -4.63
CA GLY A 124 24.77 17.55 -4.57
C GLY A 124 25.11 18.29 -5.87
N GLY A 125 24.30 18.16 -6.92
CA GLY A 125 24.56 18.72 -8.24
C GLY A 125 23.59 19.84 -8.60
N ALA A 126 24.11 20.89 -9.25
CA ALA A 126 23.29 21.88 -9.94
C ALA A 126 22.67 21.21 -11.18
N GLY A 127 21.40 20.83 -11.09
CA GLY A 127 20.67 20.20 -12.17
C GLY A 127 19.18 20.09 -11.86
N ARG A 128 18.35 20.14 -12.90
CA ARG A 128 16.93 19.79 -12.82
C ARG A 128 16.83 18.36 -12.30
N TRP A 129 16.16 18.18 -11.17
CA TRP A 129 15.85 16.85 -10.67
C TRP A 129 14.33 16.71 -10.55
N VAL A 130 13.87 15.48 -10.72
CA VAL A 130 12.45 15.16 -10.62
C VAL A 130 12.22 14.64 -9.21
N ARG A 131 11.35 15.31 -8.47
CA ARG A 131 11.04 14.99 -7.09
C ARG A 131 9.71 14.27 -6.97
N PRO A 132 9.60 13.21 -6.16
CA PRO A 132 8.32 12.65 -5.81
C PRO A 132 7.55 13.64 -4.94
N LEU A 133 6.27 13.83 -5.24
CA LEU A 133 5.33 14.61 -4.45
C LEU A 133 4.01 13.87 -4.31
N ILE A 134 3.47 13.90 -3.10
CA ILE A 134 2.19 13.30 -2.79
C ILE A 134 1.10 14.34 -3.05
N ARG A 135 0.14 13.99 -3.90
CA ARG A 135 -0.95 14.87 -4.33
C ARG A 135 -2.29 14.16 -4.12
N ARG A 136 -3.36 14.93 -3.91
CA ARG A 136 -4.71 14.40 -3.62
C ARG A 136 -5.67 14.46 -4.80
N GLN A 137 -5.57 15.51 -5.63
CA GLN A 137 -6.51 15.76 -6.71
C GLN A 137 -5.94 15.26 -8.04
N TRP A 138 -6.17 13.98 -8.34
CA TRP A 138 -5.63 13.35 -9.55
C TRP A 138 -6.24 13.88 -10.86
N THR A 139 -7.34 14.64 -10.79
CA THR A 139 -7.96 15.32 -11.94
C THR A 139 -7.35 16.71 -12.22
N SER A 140 -6.52 17.23 -11.33
CA SER A 140 -5.85 18.52 -11.48
C SER A 140 -4.54 18.36 -12.24
N PHE A 141 -4.22 19.31 -13.13
CA PHE A 141 -2.95 19.38 -13.85
C PHE A 141 -2.01 20.37 -13.15
N TYR A 142 -0.78 19.93 -12.87
CA TYR A 142 0.26 20.76 -12.27
C TYR A 142 1.31 21.11 -13.33
N PRO A 143 1.62 22.40 -13.58
CA PRO A 143 2.50 22.80 -14.68
C PRO A 143 3.92 22.21 -14.66
N ASN A 144 4.41 21.84 -13.47
CA ASN A 144 5.75 21.28 -13.29
C ASN A 144 5.75 19.74 -13.22
N GLU A 145 4.60 19.09 -13.33
CA GLU A 145 4.51 17.63 -13.29
C GLU A 145 4.95 17.02 -14.62
N GLU A 146 5.92 16.11 -14.56
CA GLU A 146 6.41 15.38 -15.72
C GLU A 146 5.65 14.08 -15.94
N ARG A 147 5.27 13.41 -14.85
CA ARG A 147 4.49 12.17 -14.84
C ARG A 147 3.81 11.99 -13.49
N ARG A 148 2.83 11.08 -13.45
CA ARG A 148 2.17 10.65 -12.22
C ARG A 148 1.88 9.16 -12.27
N ILE A 149 1.71 8.56 -11.10
CA ILE A 149 1.23 7.19 -10.92
C ILE A 149 0.05 7.26 -9.96
N THR A 150 -1.12 6.84 -10.44
CA THR A 150 -2.38 6.81 -9.69
C THR A 150 -2.70 5.38 -9.27
N LEU A 151 -3.67 5.22 -8.36
CA LEU A 151 -4.20 3.91 -8.02
C LEU A 151 -4.70 3.16 -9.26
N ILE A 152 -5.37 3.85 -10.19
CA ILE A 152 -5.89 3.26 -11.43
C ILE A 152 -4.76 2.65 -12.26
N ASP A 153 -3.64 3.37 -12.42
CA ASP A 153 -2.48 2.87 -13.16
C ASP A 153 -1.95 1.56 -12.54
N LEU A 154 -1.92 1.47 -11.21
CA LEU A 154 -1.48 0.28 -10.49
C LEU A 154 -2.48 -0.88 -10.62
N LEU A 155 -3.78 -0.61 -10.54
CA LEU A 155 -4.83 -1.61 -10.73
C LEU A 155 -4.73 -2.27 -12.12
N PHE A 156 -4.46 -1.47 -13.17
CA PHE A 156 -4.27 -2.00 -14.53
C PHE A 156 -2.92 -2.70 -14.71
N ALA A 157 -1.81 -2.08 -14.29
CA ALA A 157 -0.47 -2.63 -14.51
C ALA A 157 -0.24 -3.97 -13.79
N TYR A 158 -0.91 -4.17 -12.64
CA TYR A 158 -0.79 -5.37 -11.83
C TYR A 158 -2.04 -6.25 -11.88
N HIS A 159 -2.99 -6.03 -12.79
CA HIS A 159 -4.21 -6.83 -12.88
C HIS A 159 -3.92 -8.35 -12.97
N PRO A 160 -4.66 -9.20 -12.23
CA PRO A 160 -5.77 -8.88 -11.31
C PRO A 160 -5.32 -8.52 -9.88
N LEU A 161 -4.01 -8.48 -9.62
CA LEU A 161 -3.44 -8.33 -8.29
C LEU A 161 -3.24 -6.89 -7.81
N GLY A 162 -3.50 -5.88 -8.64
CA GLY A 162 -3.24 -4.48 -8.27
C GLY A 162 -4.00 -4.00 -7.02
N GLY A 163 -5.15 -4.61 -6.71
CA GLY A 163 -5.91 -4.31 -5.49
C GLY A 163 -5.41 -5.04 -4.24
N LEU A 164 -4.48 -5.98 -4.36
CA LEU A 164 -4.09 -6.84 -3.23
C LEU A 164 -3.42 -6.09 -2.09
N VAL A 165 -2.69 -5.00 -2.35
CA VAL A 165 -2.09 -4.20 -1.27
C VAL A 165 -3.20 -3.62 -0.38
N MET A 166 -4.27 -3.09 -0.98
CA MET A 166 -5.42 -2.53 -0.27
C MET A 166 -6.20 -3.61 0.48
N ILE A 167 -6.49 -4.73 -0.20
CA ILE A 167 -7.22 -5.85 0.40
C ILE A 167 -6.43 -6.44 1.56
N ALA A 168 -5.11 -6.57 1.43
CA ALA A 168 -4.25 -7.07 2.50
C ALA A 168 -4.27 -6.15 3.72
N ASP A 169 -4.16 -4.83 3.54
CA ASP A 169 -4.25 -3.85 4.65
C ASP A 169 -5.60 -3.94 5.37
N LEU A 170 -6.70 -3.94 4.61
CA LEU A 170 -8.06 -4.00 5.16
C LEU A 170 -8.32 -5.31 5.92
N VAL A 171 -7.98 -6.44 5.32
CA VAL A 171 -8.22 -7.75 5.95
C VAL A 171 -7.30 -7.96 7.14
N ALA A 172 -6.05 -7.50 7.07
CA ALA A 172 -5.14 -7.57 8.21
C ALA A 172 -5.63 -6.76 9.40
N SER A 173 -6.09 -5.54 9.14
CA SER A 173 -6.69 -4.66 10.16
C SER A 173 -7.92 -5.30 10.79
N TYR A 174 -8.85 -5.80 9.97
CA TYR A 174 -10.06 -6.48 10.44
C TYR A 174 -9.76 -7.73 11.27
N CYS A 175 -8.88 -8.62 10.79
CA CYS A 175 -8.49 -9.83 11.52
C CYS A 175 -7.91 -9.50 12.89
N HIS A 176 -7.00 -8.51 12.93
CA HIS A 176 -6.39 -8.07 14.17
C HIS A 176 -7.42 -7.59 15.18
N GLU A 177 -8.38 -6.76 14.75
CA GLU A 177 -9.38 -6.16 15.64
C GLU A 177 -10.45 -7.13 16.13
N GLN A 178 -10.89 -8.05 15.26
CA GLN A 178 -11.88 -9.05 15.64
C GLN A 178 -11.25 -10.26 16.35
N GLY A 179 -9.91 -10.29 16.51
CA GLY A 179 -9.18 -11.44 17.03
C GLY A 179 -9.39 -12.69 16.15
N LYS A 180 -9.64 -12.49 14.85
CA LYS A 180 -9.87 -13.56 13.87
C LYS A 180 -8.56 -13.93 13.19
N ASP A 181 -8.40 -15.22 12.90
CA ASP A 181 -7.31 -15.72 12.08
C ASP A 181 -7.67 -15.56 10.58
N TYR A 182 -6.69 -15.24 9.75
CA TYR A 182 -6.83 -15.26 8.29
C TYR A 182 -7.32 -16.62 7.77
N ALA A 183 -6.95 -17.71 8.45
CA ALA A 183 -7.45 -19.05 8.13
C ALA A 183 -8.98 -19.17 8.28
N ALA A 184 -9.59 -18.39 9.19
CA ALA A 184 -11.04 -18.39 9.36
C ALA A 184 -11.77 -17.72 8.18
N LEU A 185 -11.14 -16.72 7.53
CA LEU A 185 -11.71 -16.06 6.34
C LEU A 185 -11.43 -16.84 5.06
N PHE A 186 -10.22 -17.39 4.93
CA PHE A 186 -9.71 -17.88 3.64
C PHE A 186 -9.40 -19.38 3.58
N GLY A 187 -9.44 -20.11 4.69
CA GLY A 187 -8.94 -21.50 4.78
C GLY A 187 -9.63 -22.51 3.85
N HIS A 188 -10.73 -22.14 3.19
CA HIS A 188 -11.48 -22.99 2.29
C HIS A 188 -11.63 -22.45 0.87
N ALA A 189 -11.10 -21.26 0.54
CA ALA A 189 -11.22 -20.76 -0.82
C ALA A 189 -10.43 -21.65 -1.80
N GLN A 190 -11.00 -21.96 -2.95
CA GLN A 190 -10.35 -22.81 -3.95
C GLN A 190 -9.72 -21.98 -5.09
N ASP A 191 -10.18 -20.75 -5.27
CA ASP A 191 -9.72 -19.82 -6.28
C ASP A 191 -9.88 -18.35 -5.82
N LEU A 192 -9.44 -17.40 -6.67
CA LEU A 192 -9.62 -15.98 -6.37
C LEU A 192 -11.11 -15.60 -6.28
N ARG A 193 -11.97 -16.22 -7.09
CA ARG A 193 -13.39 -15.88 -7.11
C ARG A 193 -14.02 -16.19 -5.75
N ASP A 194 -13.73 -17.34 -5.17
CA ASP A 194 -14.16 -17.70 -3.82
C ASP A 194 -13.68 -16.70 -2.76
N ILE A 195 -12.45 -16.17 -2.89
CA ILE A 195 -11.93 -15.13 -1.99
C ILE A 195 -12.78 -13.86 -2.13
N PHE A 196 -13.00 -13.39 -3.36
CA PHE A 196 -13.77 -12.17 -3.59
C PHE A 196 -15.23 -12.34 -3.19
N GLU A 197 -15.88 -13.47 -3.48
CA GLU A 197 -17.26 -13.74 -3.06
C GLU A 197 -17.41 -13.71 -1.54
N ARG A 198 -16.45 -14.29 -0.79
CA ARG A 198 -16.41 -14.21 0.67
C ARG A 198 -16.21 -12.80 1.17
N LEU A 199 -15.22 -12.08 0.63
CA LEU A 199 -14.96 -10.69 1.02
C LEU A 199 -16.15 -9.78 0.71
N ILE A 200 -16.86 -9.99 -0.40
CA ILE A 200 -18.07 -9.24 -0.77
C ILE A 200 -19.23 -9.56 0.18
N ALA A 201 -19.39 -10.84 0.56
CA ALA A 201 -20.41 -11.26 1.52
C ALA A 201 -20.18 -10.66 2.92
N ASP A 202 -18.91 -10.62 3.35
CA ASP A 202 -18.51 -10.11 4.66
C ASP A 202 -18.22 -8.59 4.66
N ALA A 203 -18.28 -7.93 3.51
CA ALA A 203 -17.86 -6.53 3.34
C ALA A 203 -18.55 -5.57 4.32
N ASP A 204 -19.85 -5.74 4.54
CA ASP A 204 -20.62 -4.89 5.45
C ASP A 204 -20.16 -5.08 6.92
N GLU A 205 -19.84 -6.32 7.33
CA GLU A 205 -19.30 -6.61 8.67
C GLU A 205 -17.87 -6.05 8.83
N ILE A 206 -17.04 -6.23 7.80
CA ILE A 206 -15.66 -5.72 7.78
C ILE A 206 -15.68 -4.20 7.90
N GLU A 207 -16.51 -3.52 7.12
CA GLU A 207 -16.59 -2.06 7.13
C GLU A 207 -17.18 -1.53 8.45
N GLU A 208 -18.17 -2.19 9.03
CA GLU A 208 -18.70 -1.82 10.35
C GLU A 208 -17.66 -2.02 11.47
N GLY A 209 -16.84 -3.08 11.38
CA GLY A 209 -15.67 -3.25 12.25
C GLY A 209 -14.73 -2.04 12.18
N ILE A 210 -14.43 -1.60 10.95
CA ILE A 210 -13.54 -0.47 10.66
C ILE A 210 -14.11 0.87 11.16
N ARG A 211 -15.43 1.07 11.04
CA ARG A 211 -16.11 2.31 11.46
C ARG A 211 -15.95 2.66 12.93
N ARG A 212 -15.63 1.68 13.78
CA ARG A 212 -15.38 1.90 15.21
C ARG A 212 -14.22 2.84 15.49
N TYR A 213 -13.25 2.94 14.58
CA TYR A 213 -12.09 3.83 14.71
C TYR A 213 -11.93 4.81 13.54
N ASP A 214 -12.44 4.46 12.36
CA ASP A 214 -12.46 5.35 11.21
C ASP A 214 -13.88 5.50 10.63
N PRO A 215 -14.58 6.63 10.91
CA PRO A 215 -15.99 6.80 10.56
C PRO A 215 -16.23 7.01 9.05
N ARG A 216 -15.22 6.84 8.20
CA ARG A 216 -15.34 6.95 6.75
C ARG A 216 -16.08 5.75 6.17
N ASP A 217 -16.88 6.03 5.14
CA ASP A 217 -17.41 5.00 4.25
C ASP A 217 -16.36 4.70 3.18
N TYR A 218 -15.98 3.43 3.07
CA TYR A 218 -14.94 2.99 2.15
C TYR A 218 -15.50 2.41 0.86
N GLY A 219 -16.83 2.21 0.76
CA GLY A 219 -17.44 1.50 -0.35
C GLY A 219 -16.75 0.16 -0.59
N LEU A 220 -16.47 -0.58 0.49
CA LEU A 220 -15.64 -1.79 0.43
C LEU A 220 -16.27 -2.83 -0.49
N LYS A 221 -17.58 -3.01 -0.37
CA LYS A 221 -18.37 -3.94 -1.17
C LYS A 221 -18.32 -3.59 -2.66
N GLU A 222 -18.50 -2.33 -3.01
CA GLU A 222 -18.43 -1.84 -4.39
C GLU A 222 -17.02 -2.01 -4.97
N THR A 223 -15.99 -1.69 -4.18
CA THR A 223 -14.59 -1.86 -4.57
C THR A 223 -14.26 -3.32 -4.83
N LEU A 224 -14.65 -4.23 -3.92
CA LEU A 224 -14.47 -5.66 -4.09
C LEU A 224 -15.25 -6.20 -5.29
N THR A 225 -16.48 -5.72 -5.51
CA THR A 225 -17.30 -6.09 -6.68
C THR A 225 -16.64 -5.66 -7.98
N LEU A 226 -16.09 -4.45 -8.03
CA LEU A 226 -15.36 -3.94 -9.19
C LEU A 226 -14.11 -4.78 -9.48
N LEU A 227 -13.33 -5.11 -8.45
CA LEU A 227 -12.13 -5.93 -8.57
C LEU A 227 -12.46 -7.37 -8.97
N ALA A 228 -13.55 -7.94 -8.44
CA ALA A 228 -14.04 -9.26 -8.80
C ALA A 228 -14.49 -9.36 -10.27
N GLY A 229 -15.03 -8.27 -10.83
CA GLY A 229 -15.49 -8.21 -12.21
C GLY A 229 -14.41 -8.45 -13.28
N GLY A 230 -13.12 -8.35 -12.91
CA GLY A 230 -11.98 -8.67 -13.79
C GLY A 230 -11.50 -10.11 -13.73
N ILE A 231 -12.10 -10.95 -12.86
CA ILE A 231 -11.67 -12.31 -12.59
C ILE A 231 -12.60 -13.26 -13.36
N GLN A 232 -12.10 -13.85 -14.44
CA GLN A 232 -12.76 -14.89 -15.22
C GLN A 232 -12.31 -16.28 -14.80
#